data_AF-A0A221KDH3-F1
#
_entry.id   AF-A0A221KDH3-F1
#
_cell.length_a   1.000
_cell.length_b   1.000
_cell.length_c   1.000
_cell.angle_alpha   90.00
_cell.angle_beta   90.00
_cell.angle_gamma   90.00
#
_symmetry.space_group_name_H-M   'P 1'
#
loop_
_entity.id
_entity.type
_entity.pdbx_description
1 polymer ?
#
loop_
_entity_poly.entity_id
_entity_poly.type
_entity_poly.pdbx_seq_one_letter_code
_entity_poly.pdbx_strand_id
1 'polypeptide(L)' 'MQRGASKPGTVKTLSSSISSLFQKQLVDEEVEALLKILVERGLITIQDTKVSYHIS' A
#
# COMPACT_ATOMS: atom_id res chain seq x y z
N MET A 1 -12.67 2.59 22.54
CA MET A 1 -12.79 3.29 21.24
C MET A 1 -11.41 3.77 20.80
N GLN A 2 -10.60 2.92 20.16
CA GLN A 2 -9.34 3.37 19.56
C GLN A 2 -9.28 2.81 18.16
N ARG A 3 -9.79 3.60 17.20
CA ARG A 3 -9.58 3.35 15.78
C ARG A 3 -8.11 3.69 15.52
N GLY A 4 -7.22 2.78 15.88
CA GLY A 4 -5.79 2.92 15.63
C GLY A 4 -5.58 3.04 14.13
N ALA A 5 -5.09 4.21 13.70
CA ALA A 5 -4.64 4.56 12.36
C ALA A 5 -5.22 3.68 11.24
N SER A 6 -6.29 4.16 10.58
CA SER A 6 -6.93 3.50 9.45
C SER A 6 -5.88 3.00 8.45
N LYS A 7 -5.55 1.70 8.52
CA LYS A 7 -4.69 1.05 7.53
C LYS A 7 -5.25 1.40 6.16
N PRO A 8 -4.44 1.90 5.20
CA PRO A 8 -4.92 2.31 3.90
C PRO A 8 -5.79 1.20 3.31
N GLY A 9 -7.10 1.46 3.24
CA GLY A 9 -8.09 0.44 2.86
C GLY A 9 -8.16 0.24 1.35
N THR A 10 -7.48 1.08 0.58
CA THR A 10 -7.47 1.01 -0.88
C THR A 10 -6.07 1.14 -1.46
N VAL A 11 -5.89 0.60 -2.67
CA VAL A 11 -4.64 0.68 -3.45
C VAL A 11 -4.22 2.13 -3.64
N LYS A 12 -5.18 3.02 -3.92
CA LYS A 12 -4.93 4.45 -4.13
C LYS A 12 -4.41 5.14 -2.87
N THR A 13 -5.00 4.84 -1.71
CA THR A 13 -4.53 5.40 -0.43
C THR A 13 -3.14 4.88 -0.10
N LEU A 14 -2.87 3.58 -0.30
CA LEU A 14 -1.55 3.00 -0.09
C LEU A 14 -0.50 3.60 -1.02
N SER A 15 -0.81 3.74 -2.30
CA SER A 15 0.07 4.37 -3.30
C SER A 15 0.42 5.80 -2.88
N SER A 16 -0.58 6.60 -2.49
CA SER A 16 -0.36 7.97 -2.02
C SER A 16 0.48 8.02 -0.74
N SER A 17 0.31 7.06 0.18
CA SER A 17 1.17 6.94 1.37
C SER A 17 2.61 6.58 1.00
N ILE A 18 2.83 5.64 0.09
CA ILE A 18 4.16 5.28 -0.43
C ILE A 18 4.81 6.50 -1.07
N SER A 19 4.13 7.16 -2.02
CA SER A 19 4.64 8.38 -2.65
C SER A 19 4.99 9.44 -1.61
N SER A 20 4.17 9.65 -0.57
CA SER A 20 4.47 10.62 0.48
C SER A 20 5.69 10.23 1.33
N LEU A 21 5.87 8.95 1.65
CA LEU A 21 7.04 8.46 2.40
C LEU A 21 8.34 8.68 1.63
N PHE A 22 8.31 8.52 0.31
CA PHE A 22 9.43 8.79 -0.58
C PHE A 22 9.43 10.23 -1.13
N GLN A 23 8.77 11.17 -0.46
CA GLN A 23 8.77 12.60 -0.82
C GLN A 23 8.36 12.90 -2.28
N LYS A 24 7.48 12.08 -2.85
CA LYS A 24 7.02 12.12 -4.25
C LYS A 24 8.14 12.01 -5.29
N GLN A 25 9.25 11.35 -4.92
CA GLN A 25 10.37 11.11 -5.83
C GLN A 25 10.17 9.87 -6.71
N LEU A 26 9.19 9.02 -6.37
CA LEU A 26 8.84 7.84 -7.16
C LEU A 26 7.79 8.21 -8.21
N VAL A 27 7.99 7.70 -9.43
CA VAL A 27 6.97 7.74 -10.48
C VAL A 27 5.91 6.65 -10.23
N ASP A 28 4.73 6.81 -10.83
CA ASP A 28 3.60 5.90 -10.60
C ASP A 28 3.96 4.43 -10.89
N GLU A 29 4.74 4.17 -11.95
CA GLU A 29 5.23 2.81 -12.28
C GLU A 29 6.11 2.19 -11.21
N GLU A 30 6.94 2.99 -10.52
CA GLU A 30 7.78 2.50 -9.42
C GLU A 30 6.95 2.19 -8.18
N VAL A 31 5.92 3.00 -7.91
CA VAL A 31 4.97 2.75 -6.82
C VAL A 31 4.18 1.46 -7.09
N GLU A 32 3.75 1.24 -8.33
CA GLU A 32 3.10 -0.01 -8.73
C GLU A 32 4.04 -1.22 -8.62
N ALA A 33 5.30 -1.09 -9.02
CA ALA A 33 6.30 -2.14 -8.87
C ALA A 33 6.51 -2.51 -7.40
N LEU A 34 6.59 -1.52 -6.50
CA LEU A 34 6.67 -1.76 -5.06
C LEU A 34 5.44 -2.49 -4.52
N LEU A 35 4.24 -2.12 -4.95
CA LEU A 35 3.01 -2.81 -4.56
C LEU A 35 3.02 -4.28 -4.99
N LYS A 36 3.46 -4.58 -6.21
CA LYS A 36 3.60 -5.96 -6.68
C LYS A 36 4.56 -6.75 -5.81
N ILE A 37 5.72 -6.19 -5.48
CA ILE A 37 6.70 -6.84 -4.60
C ILE A 37 6.09 -7.12 -3.22
N LEU A 38 5.30 -6.21 -2.66
CA LEU A 38 4.61 -6.41 -1.38
C LEU A 38 3.58 -7.55 -1.44
N VAL A 39 2.88 -7.69 -2.58
CA VAL A 39 1.96 -8.80 -2.83
C VAL A 39 2.70 -10.12 -3.01
N GLU A 40 3.77 -10.14 -3.81
CA GLU A 40 4.59 -11.34 -4.03
C GLU A 40 5.24 -11.84 -2.74
N ARG A 41 5.63 -10.92 -1.85
CA ARG A 41 6.14 -11.25 -0.52
C ARG A 41 5.07 -11.74 0.45
N GLY A 42 3.79 -11.72 0.06
CA GLY A 42 2.67 -12.11 0.89
C GLY A 42 2.40 -11.16 2.06
N LEU A 43 2.94 -9.93 2.01
CA LEU A 43 2.77 -8.93 3.08
C LEU A 43 1.43 -8.20 2.94
N ILE A 44 0.94 -8.07 1.71
CA ILE A 44 -0.38 -7.50 1.41
C ILE A 44 -1.10 -8.36 0.37
N THR A 45 -2.42 -8.31 0.38
CA THR A 45 -3.29 -8.87 -0.66
C THR A 45 -4.13 -7.74 -1.25
N ILE A 46 -4.19 -7.65 -2.56
CA ILE A 46 -5.03 -6.68 -3.28
C ILE A 46 -6.24 -7.41 -3.86
N GLN A 47 -7.45 -6.98 -3.50
CA GLN A 47 -8.72 -7.49 -4.03
C GLN A 47 -9.52 -6.32 -4.60
N ASP A 48 -9.67 -6.27 -5.92
CA ASP A 48 -10.24 -5.16 -6.71
C ASP A 48 -9.54 -3.82 -6.46
N THR A 49 -9.96 -3.15 -5.41
CA THR A 49 -9.44 -1.84 -4.98
C THR A 49 -9.02 -1.84 -3.52
N LYS A 50 -9.28 -2.93 -2.78
CA LYS A 50 -9.02 -3.07 -1.35
C LYS A 50 -7.67 -3.71 -1.10
N VAL A 51 -7.01 -3.23 -0.07
CA VAL A 51 -5.74 -3.77 0.42
C VAL A 51 -5.96 -4.44 1.77
N SER A 52 -5.53 -5.69 1.91
CA SER A 52 -5.46 -6.43 3.17
C SER A 52 -4.00 -6.62 3.56
N TYR A 53 -3.68 -6.48 4.85
CA TYR A 53 -2.31 -6.59 5.35
C TYR A 53 -2.13 -7.90 6.11
N HIS A 54 -1.09 -8.65 5.77
CA HIS A 54 -0.66 -9.87 6.43
C HIS A 54 0.68 -9.61 7.13
N ILE A 55 0.66 -8.70 8.11
CA ILE A 55 1.79 -8.50 9.02
C ILE A 55 1.47 -9.35 10.25
N SER A 56 2.17 -10.47 10.37
CA SER A 56 2.14 -11.36 11.54
C SER A 56 3.21 -10.99 12.56
#